data_AF-Q0PZH2-F1
#
_entry.id   AF-Q0PZH2-F1
#
_cell.length_a   1.000
_cell.length_b   1.000
_cell.length_c   1.000
_cell.angle_alpha   90.00
_cell.angle_beta   90.00
_cell.angle_gamma   90.00
#
_symmetry.space_group_name_H-M   'P 1'
#
loop_
_entity.id
_entity.type
_entity.pdbx_description
1 polymer ?
#
loop_
_entity_poly.entity_id
_entity_poly.type
_entity_poly.pdbx_seq_one_letter_code
_entity_poly.pdbx_strand_id
1 'polypeptide(L)'
;PDIKLMQYVSAVGAMAHAPFISSVAPAFFGVDSFTDLPSIKDLKSVFEGPAYTKWRSLRESEDARYLGLTAPRFLARLPYDPTENPIKGFNYQEDISSDHDHYLWGNTAYLMGTSLTDSFAKYRWCPNIIGPQSGGAIHDLPVHVYEAMGQLQAKIPTEVLITDRREYELSEEGFITLTMRKDSDNAAFFSANSVQKPKVFPNTKEGKEAETNYKLGTQLPYMFIINRLAHYIKVLQREQIGSWKERQDLERELNGWIKQYVADQENPPADVRSRCPLRAAQIKVLDVEGEPGWYQVAMAVRPHFKYMGASFELSLVGRLDKE
;
A
#
# COMPACT_ATOMS: atom_id res chain seq x y z
N PRO A 1 -18.75 8.25 13.79
CA PRO A 1 -19.35 8.17 12.43
C PRO A 1 -18.39 7.52 11.43
N ASP A 2 -17.14 8.01 11.39
CA ASP A 2 -16.13 7.59 10.41
C ASP A 2 -15.73 6.11 10.52
N ILE A 3 -15.56 5.59 11.74
CA ILE A 3 -15.28 4.15 11.92
C ILE A 3 -16.39 3.28 11.29
N LYS A 4 -17.65 3.69 11.42
CA LYS A 4 -18.79 2.96 10.86
C LYS A 4 -18.79 3.01 9.33
N LEU A 5 -18.44 4.18 8.75
CA LEU A 5 -18.23 4.29 7.31
C LEU A 5 -17.10 3.35 6.86
N MET A 6 -15.96 3.36 7.57
CA MET A 6 -14.82 2.48 7.28
C MET A 6 -15.21 0.99 7.34
N GLN A 7 -16.05 0.59 8.29
CA GLN A 7 -16.59 -0.78 8.33
C GLN A 7 -17.40 -1.12 7.07
N TYR A 8 -18.29 -0.21 6.63
CA TYR A 8 -19.10 -0.45 5.43
C TYR A 8 -18.27 -0.49 4.15
N VAL A 9 -17.34 0.44 3.95
CA VAL A 9 -16.50 0.46 2.74
C VAL A 9 -15.53 -0.73 2.70
N SER A 10 -15.04 -1.19 3.85
CA SER A 10 -14.25 -2.43 3.94
C SER A 10 -15.06 -3.65 3.49
N ALA A 11 -16.31 -3.77 3.97
CA ALA A 11 -17.21 -4.86 3.56
C ALA A 11 -17.54 -4.80 2.05
N VAL A 12 -17.80 -3.60 1.51
CA VAL A 12 -17.99 -3.40 0.06
C VAL A 12 -16.73 -3.80 -0.71
N GLY A 13 -15.55 -3.39 -0.24
CA GLY A 13 -14.27 -3.74 -0.85
C GLY A 13 -14.01 -5.24 -0.84
N ALA A 14 -14.39 -5.94 0.23
CA ALA A 14 -14.30 -7.38 0.34
C ALA A 14 -15.21 -8.11 -0.66
N MET A 15 -16.47 -7.67 -0.81
CA MET A 15 -17.40 -8.25 -1.78
C MET A 15 -17.01 -7.98 -3.23
N ALA A 16 -16.46 -6.79 -3.51
CA ALA A 16 -16.08 -6.37 -4.87
C ALA A 16 -14.64 -6.75 -5.26
N HIS A 17 -13.85 -7.29 -4.34
CA HIS A 17 -12.41 -7.47 -4.49
C HIS A 17 -11.69 -6.18 -4.92
N ALA A 18 -12.01 -5.06 -4.26
CA ALA A 18 -11.50 -3.73 -4.60
C ALA A 18 -11.18 -2.94 -3.33
N PRO A 19 -9.89 -2.71 -2.99
CA PRO A 19 -9.53 -1.97 -1.80
C PRO A 19 -9.99 -0.51 -1.86
N PHE A 20 -10.52 0.00 -0.75
CA PHE A 20 -10.83 1.40 -0.55
C PHE A 20 -9.61 2.13 0.02
N ILE A 21 -9.15 3.16 -0.68
CA ILE A 21 -8.01 3.98 -0.27
C ILE A 21 -8.51 5.40 0.02
N SER A 22 -8.19 5.91 1.20
CA SER A 22 -8.47 7.29 1.60
C SER A 22 -7.32 7.82 2.45
N SER A 23 -7.48 8.98 3.08
CA SER A 23 -6.52 9.58 4.01
C SER A 23 -7.08 9.72 5.42
N VAL A 24 -6.18 9.97 6.37
CA VAL A 24 -6.52 10.41 7.73
C VAL A 24 -6.26 11.89 7.91
N ALA A 25 -7.00 12.51 8.83
CA ALA A 25 -6.80 13.89 9.27
C ALA A 25 -5.79 13.95 10.44
N PRO A 26 -5.16 15.11 10.70
CA PRO A 26 -4.24 15.29 11.84
C PRO A 26 -4.87 14.90 13.18
N ALA A 27 -6.14 15.25 13.38
CA ALA A 27 -6.91 14.95 14.59
C ALA A 27 -6.99 13.45 14.90
N PHE A 28 -6.80 12.57 13.90
CA PHE A 28 -6.72 11.13 14.12
C PHE A 28 -5.52 10.71 14.99
N PHE A 29 -4.45 11.52 15.01
CA PHE A 29 -3.28 11.27 15.85
C PHE A 29 -3.32 12.08 17.15
N GLY A 30 -4.43 12.81 17.40
CA GLY A 30 -4.57 13.69 18.56
C GLY A 30 -3.76 15.00 18.44
N VAL A 31 -3.45 15.43 17.22
CA VAL A 31 -2.75 16.69 16.92
C VAL A 31 -3.62 17.57 16.02
N ASP A 32 -3.43 18.89 16.09
CA ASP A 32 -4.19 19.84 15.26
C ASP A 32 -3.66 19.89 13.82
N SER A 33 -2.35 19.70 13.64
CA SER A 33 -1.67 19.68 12.33
C SER A 33 -0.68 18.52 12.23
N PHE A 34 -0.45 18.02 11.01
CA PHE A 34 0.58 17.01 10.76
C PHE A 34 2.00 17.53 11.03
N THR A 35 2.21 18.85 11.10
CA THR A 35 3.48 19.44 11.53
C THR A 35 3.88 19.02 12.93
N ASP A 36 2.91 18.68 13.79
CA ASP A 36 3.14 18.27 15.17
C ASP A 36 3.33 16.76 15.32
N LEU A 37 3.19 15.98 14.23
CA LEU A 37 3.39 14.54 14.24
C LEU A 37 4.76 14.10 14.81
N PRO A 38 5.89 14.81 14.56
CA PRO A 38 7.18 14.46 15.17
C PRO A 38 7.22 14.61 16.69
N SER A 39 6.34 15.42 17.28
CA SER A 39 6.28 15.65 18.73
C SER A 39 5.74 14.45 19.51
N ILE A 40 4.99 13.57 18.85
CA ILE A 40 4.42 12.36 19.45
C ILE A 40 5.54 11.38 19.78
N LYS A 41 5.83 11.15 21.05
CA LYS A 41 6.93 10.25 21.44
C LYS A 41 6.68 8.79 21.06
N ASP A 42 5.45 8.30 21.27
CA ASP A 42 5.07 6.90 21.01
C ASP A 42 3.67 6.83 20.42
N LEU A 43 3.58 6.53 19.11
CA LEU A 43 2.32 6.38 18.39
C LEU A 43 1.50 5.18 18.89
N LYS A 44 2.18 4.10 19.28
CA LYS A 44 1.50 2.87 19.71
C LYS A 44 0.68 3.11 20.98
N SER A 45 1.29 3.78 21.96
CA SER A 45 0.61 4.18 23.20
C SER A 45 -0.62 5.07 22.94
N VAL A 46 -0.57 5.96 21.94
CA VAL A 46 -1.73 6.79 21.56
C VAL A 46 -2.90 5.91 21.11
N PHE A 47 -2.66 4.93 20.23
CA PHE A 47 -3.71 4.05 19.72
C PHE A 47 -4.20 2.97 20.70
N GLU A 48 -3.48 2.76 21.81
CA GLU A 48 -3.95 1.92 22.91
C GLU A 48 -4.99 2.62 23.80
N GLY A 49 -5.13 3.94 23.68
CA GLY A 49 -6.08 4.74 24.43
C GLY A 49 -7.56 4.35 24.20
N PRO A 50 -8.46 4.68 25.16
CA PRO A 50 -9.87 4.29 25.10
C PRO A 50 -10.63 4.92 23.94
N ALA A 51 -10.20 6.09 23.45
CA ALA A 51 -10.78 6.76 22.28
C ALA A 51 -10.71 5.91 21.00
N TYR A 52 -9.69 5.04 20.89
CA TYR A 52 -9.45 4.19 19.71
C TYR A 52 -10.02 2.78 19.85
N THR A 53 -10.90 2.52 20.83
CA THR A 53 -11.52 1.19 21.03
C THR A 53 -12.18 0.67 19.74
N LYS A 54 -12.92 1.53 19.02
CA LYS A 54 -13.57 1.15 17.76
C LYS A 54 -12.58 1.00 16.60
N TRP A 55 -11.51 1.81 16.57
CA TRP A 55 -10.41 1.66 15.61
C TRP A 55 -9.70 0.31 15.77
N ARG A 56 -9.33 -0.08 17.00
CA ARG A 56 -8.73 -1.39 17.26
C ARG A 56 -9.62 -2.55 16.83
N SER A 57 -10.92 -2.48 17.13
CA SER A 57 -11.88 -3.50 16.66
C SER A 57 -12.00 -3.58 15.14
N LEU A 58 -11.87 -2.45 14.43
CA LEU A 58 -11.84 -2.44 12.97
C LEU A 58 -10.59 -3.14 12.44
N ARG A 59 -9.41 -2.87 13.03
CA ARG A 59 -8.14 -3.49 12.60
C ARG A 59 -8.10 -5.01 12.77
N GLU A 60 -8.90 -5.55 13.68
CA GLU A 60 -9.01 -7.01 13.91
C GLU A 60 -10.03 -7.68 12.97
N SER A 61 -10.83 -6.90 12.23
CA SER A 61 -11.79 -7.41 11.25
C SER A 61 -11.09 -8.03 10.04
N GLU A 62 -11.67 -9.07 9.46
CA GLU A 62 -11.17 -9.70 8.24
C GLU A 62 -11.28 -8.77 7.02
N ASP A 63 -12.32 -7.95 6.97
CA ASP A 63 -12.58 -7.03 5.83
C ASP A 63 -11.59 -5.86 5.82
N ALA A 64 -10.89 -5.58 6.92
CA ALA A 64 -9.94 -4.47 7.04
C ALA A 64 -8.75 -4.58 6.07
N ARG A 65 -8.52 -5.76 5.48
CA ARG A 65 -7.52 -5.96 4.41
C ARG A 65 -7.82 -5.17 3.13
N TYR A 66 -9.08 -4.77 2.95
CA TYR A 66 -9.53 -3.95 1.83
C TYR A 66 -9.55 -2.45 2.16
N LEU A 67 -8.95 -2.02 3.28
CA LEU A 67 -8.87 -0.62 3.68
C LEU A 67 -7.41 -0.16 3.76
N GLY A 68 -7.08 0.88 3.02
CA GLY A 68 -5.79 1.59 3.09
C GLY A 68 -6.00 3.05 3.45
N LEU A 69 -5.25 3.57 4.42
CA LEU A 69 -5.33 4.95 4.85
C LEU A 69 -3.98 5.64 4.72
N THR A 70 -3.91 6.73 3.95
CA THR A 70 -2.69 7.47 3.66
C THR A 70 -2.45 8.65 4.61
N ALA A 71 -1.20 8.97 4.88
CA ALA A 71 -0.75 10.17 5.59
C ALA A 71 0.67 10.59 5.12
N PRO A 72 1.12 11.86 5.30
CA PRO A 72 0.36 13.08 5.56
C PRO A 72 -0.22 13.63 4.24
N ARG A 73 -0.69 14.89 4.19
CA ARG A 73 -1.11 15.57 2.94
C ARG A 73 0.12 16.00 2.12
N PHE A 74 -0.11 16.39 0.86
CA PHE A 74 0.93 16.91 -0.04
C PHE A 74 0.53 18.25 -0.66
N LEU A 75 1.49 19.05 -1.10
CA LEU A 75 1.22 20.35 -1.71
C LEU A 75 0.70 20.16 -3.15
N ALA A 76 -0.52 20.62 -3.42
CA ALA A 76 -1.14 20.45 -4.73
C ALA A 76 -0.91 21.63 -5.69
N ARG A 77 -0.61 22.82 -5.15
CA ARG A 77 -0.44 24.04 -5.95
C ARG A 77 0.60 24.95 -5.30
N LEU A 78 1.46 25.54 -6.14
CA LEU A 78 2.34 26.61 -5.71
C LEU A 78 1.57 27.91 -5.45
N PRO A 79 1.98 28.69 -4.45
CA PRO A 79 1.44 30.03 -4.23
C PRO A 79 1.51 30.88 -5.50
N TYR A 80 0.56 31.78 -5.71
CA TYR A 80 0.66 32.74 -6.80
C TYR A 80 1.77 33.74 -6.52
N ASP A 81 2.66 33.91 -7.49
CA ASP A 81 3.77 34.83 -7.43
C ASP A 81 3.97 35.47 -8.82
N PRO A 82 4.28 36.77 -8.91
CA PRO A 82 4.50 37.46 -10.19
C PRO A 82 5.56 36.82 -11.10
N THR A 83 6.47 36.04 -10.55
CA THR A 83 7.59 35.40 -11.26
C THR A 83 7.36 33.90 -11.40
N GLU A 84 7.14 33.19 -10.29
CA GLU A 84 7.08 31.72 -10.28
C GLU A 84 5.73 31.16 -10.76
N ASN A 85 4.62 31.85 -10.46
CA ASN A 85 3.27 31.42 -10.83
C ASN A 85 2.38 32.62 -11.18
N PRO A 86 2.65 33.29 -12.31
CA PRO A 86 2.01 34.55 -12.67
C PRO A 86 0.58 34.37 -13.17
N ILE A 87 -0.27 35.38 -12.90
CA ILE A 87 -1.63 35.46 -13.44
C ILE A 87 -1.78 36.61 -14.44
N LYS A 88 -2.85 36.57 -15.23
CA LYS A 88 -3.17 37.64 -16.20
C LYS A 88 -4.07 38.70 -15.56
N GLY A 89 -3.85 39.97 -15.90
CA GLY A 89 -4.76 41.08 -15.61
C GLY A 89 -4.39 41.94 -14.40
N PHE A 90 -3.79 41.38 -13.36
CA PHE A 90 -3.23 42.15 -12.25
C PHE A 90 -2.07 41.39 -11.58
N ASN A 91 -1.21 42.13 -10.90
CA ASN A 91 -0.04 41.58 -10.24
C ASN A 91 -0.42 41.02 -8.85
N TYR A 92 -0.66 39.71 -8.75
CA TYR A 92 -1.04 39.04 -7.50
C TYR A 92 0.15 38.31 -6.88
N GLN A 93 0.35 38.55 -5.60
CA GLN A 93 1.31 37.85 -4.76
C GLN A 93 0.55 37.28 -3.56
N GLU A 94 0.48 35.95 -3.49
CA GLU A 94 -0.25 35.23 -2.43
C GLU A 94 0.61 35.19 -1.16
N ASP A 95 0.11 35.79 -0.08
CA ASP A 95 0.79 35.77 1.22
C ASP A 95 0.34 34.58 2.07
N ILE A 96 1.30 33.73 2.44
CA ILE A 96 1.10 32.49 3.20
C ILE A 96 1.87 32.53 4.53
N SER A 97 2.45 33.67 4.88
CA SER A 97 3.39 33.80 6.01
C SER A 97 2.82 33.46 7.39
N SER A 98 1.50 33.48 7.57
CA SER A 98 0.84 33.34 8.87
C SER A 98 0.39 31.92 9.21
N ASP A 99 -0.09 31.15 8.25
CA ASP A 99 -0.69 29.83 8.49
C ASP A 99 -0.33 28.83 7.39
N HIS A 100 0.14 27.67 7.82
CA HIS A 100 0.43 26.54 6.94
C HIS A 100 -0.80 26.00 6.21
N ASP A 101 -1.99 26.13 6.80
CA ASP A 101 -3.24 25.67 6.19
C ASP A 101 -3.72 26.59 5.05
N HIS A 102 -3.10 27.75 4.82
CA HIS A 102 -3.34 28.56 3.62
C HIS A 102 -2.74 27.95 2.34
N TYR A 103 -1.79 27.01 2.46
CA TYR A 103 -1.36 26.23 1.30
C TYR A 103 -2.49 25.32 0.81
N LEU A 104 -2.54 25.09 -0.50
CA LEU A 104 -3.49 24.14 -1.07
C LEU A 104 -2.99 22.70 -0.85
N TRP A 105 -3.34 22.12 0.29
CA TRP A 105 -3.06 20.72 0.62
C TRP A 105 -3.99 19.77 -0.14
N GLY A 106 -3.38 18.83 -0.86
CA GLY A 106 -4.04 17.74 -1.57
C GLY A 106 -4.13 16.47 -0.74
N ASN A 107 -5.11 15.63 -1.09
CA ASN A 107 -5.29 14.33 -0.46
C ASN A 107 -4.34 13.28 -1.08
N THR A 108 -3.42 12.74 -0.28
CA THR A 108 -2.40 11.75 -0.68
C THR A 108 -2.97 10.44 -1.24
N ALA A 109 -4.25 10.13 -1.01
CA ALA A 109 -4.92 9.01 -1.67
C ALA A 109 -4.84 9.09 -3.20
N TYR A 110 -4.84 10.30 -3.78
CA TYR A 110 -4.67 10.50 -5.22
C TYR A 110 -3.28 10.06 -5.70
N LEU A 111 -2.22 10.38 -4.94
CA LEU A 111 -0.85 9.96 -5.27
C LEU A 111 -0.69 8.44 -5.18
N MET A 112 -1.37 7.80 -4.23
CA MET A 112 -1.42 6.33 -4.19
C MET A 112 -2.14 5.76 -5.42
N GLY A 113 -3.22 6.43 -5.87
CA GLY A 113 -3.93 6.10 -7.10
C GLY A 113 -3.07 6.22 -8.36
N THR A 114 -2.18 7.22 -8.44
CA THR A 114 -1.23 7.36 -9.56
C THR A 114 -0.21 6.24 -9.55
N SER A 115 0.37 5.87 -8.40
CA SER A 115 1.30 4.73 -8.31
C SER A 115 0.65 3.42 -8.75
N LEU A 116 -0.61 3.17 -8.35
CA LEU A 116 -1.37 2.00 -8.81
C LEU A 116 -1.56 1.99 -10.33
N THR A 117 -1.90 3.15 -10.89
CA THR A 117 -2.14 3.32 -12.33
C THR A 117 -0.86 3.12 -13.12
N ASP A 118 0.27 3.66 -12.68
CA ASP A 118 1.57 3.51 -13.34
C ASP A 118 2.04 2.06 -13.34
N SER A 119 1.85 1.37 -12.21
CA SER A 119 2.11 -0.06 -12.07
C SER A 119 1.32 -0.85 -13.13
N PHE A 120 0.02 -0.59 -13.21
CA PHE A 120 -0.88 -1.24 -14.16
C PHE A 120 -0.57 -0.89 -15.62
N ALA A 121 -0.23 0.36 -15.90
CA ALA A 121 0.11 0.84 -17.24
C ALA A 121 1.35 0.14 -17.79
N LYS A 122 2.35 -0.13 -16.93
CA LYS A 122 3.60 -0.82 -17.31
C LYS A 122 3.44 -2.34 -17.36
N TYR A 123 2.75 -2.94 -16.38
CA TYR A 123 2.78 -4.39 -16.16
C TYR A 123 1.43 -5.11 -16.19
N ARG A 124 0.31 -4.37 -16.24
CA ARG A 124 -1.07 -4.87 -16.07
C ARG A 124 -1.36 -5.49 -14.70
N TRP A 125 -0.46 -5.25 -13.75
CA TRP A 125 -0.50 -5.66 -12.36
C TRP A 125 -0.11 -4.50 -11.45
N CYS A 126 -0.60 -4.48 -10.22
CA CYS A 126 -0.34 -3.40 -9.27
C CYS A 126 0.50 -3.74 -8.01
N PRO A 127 1.52 -4.63 -8.05
CA PRO A 127 2.38 -4.88 -6.89
C PRO A 127 3.54 -3.86 -6.77
N ASN A 128 3.79 -3.07 -7.82
CA ASN A 128 4.90 -2.11 -7.89
C ASN A 128 4.40 -0.71 -7.51
N ILE A 129 4.13 -0.54 -6.22
CA ILE A 129 3.59 0.68 -5.59
C ILE A 129 4.33 1.07 -4.31
N ILE A 130 5.40 0.34 -4.00
CA ILE A 130 6.24 0.57 -2.83
C ILE A 130 7.69 0.60 -3.27
N GLY A 131 8.50 1.37 -2.53
CA GLY A 131 9.93 1.54 -2.71
C GLY A 131 10.28 2.69 -3.68
N PRO A 132 11.35 3.46 -3.39
CA PRO A 132 11.74 4.63 -4.19
C PRO A 132 12.10 4.32 -5.66
N GLN A 133 12.56 3.11 -5.96
CA GLN A 133 12.94 2.70 -7.32
C GLN A 133 11.97 1.67 -7.93
N SER A 134 11.09 1.09 -7.12
CA SER A 134 10.24 -0.05 -7.51
C SER A 134 8.77 0.33 -7.73
N GLY A 135 8.49 1.62 -7.97
CA GLY A 135 7.17 2.13 -8.37
C GLY A 135 6.37 2.84 -7.27
N GLY A 136 6.94 3.03 -6.07
CA GLY A 136 6.33 3.82 -5.00
C GLY A 136 6.79 5.27 -4.93
N ALA A 137 7.65 5.72 -5.84
CA ALA A 137 8.10 7.10 -5.89
C ALA A 137 7.08 8.01 -6.58
N ILE A 138 6.90 9.19 -5.99
CA ILE A 138 6.15 10.32 -6.54
C ILE A 138 7.18 11.38 -6.91
N HIS A 139 7.15 11.79 -8.17
CA HIS A 139 8.07 12.77 -8.74
C HIS A 139 7.34 14.10 -8.97
N ASP A 140 8.12 15.17 -9.17
CA ASP A 140 7.59 16.48 -9.60
C ASP A 140 6.60 17.08 -8.59
N LEU A 141 6.93 16.99 -7.29
CA LEU A 141 6.13 17.65 -6.26
C LEU A 141 6.42 19.16 -6.22
N PRO A 142 5.39 20.01 -6.04
CA PRO A 142 5.57 21.45 -5.92
C PRO A 142 6.53 21.85 -4.79
N VAL A 143 7.56 22.62 -5.11
CA VAL A 143 8.52 23.19 -4.13
C VAL A 143 8.38 24.71 -4.11
N HIS A 144 8.04 25.28 -2.95
CA HIS A 144 7.97 26.72 -2.76
C HIS A 144 9.17 27.21 -1.96
N VAL A 145 10.03 28.03 -2.56
CA VAL A 145 11.19 28.63 -1.88
C VAL A 145 10.78 29.99 -1.33
N TYR A 146 11.02 30.21 -0.04
CA TYR A 146 10.67 31.44 0.65
C TYR A 146 11.78 31.85 1.62
N GLU A 147 11.84 33.14 1.96
CA GLU A 147 12.79 33.63 2.95
C GLU A 147 12.22 33.49 4.37
N ALA A 148 12.98 32.83 5.25
CA ALA A 148 12.67 32.67 6.65
C ALA A 148 13.91 32.90 7.51
N MET A 149 13.80 33.76 8.52
CA MET A 149 14.89 34.11 9.44
C MET A 149 16.19 34.55 8.72
N GLY A 150 16.07 35.26 7.60
CA GLY A 150 17.20 35.75 6.80
C GLY A 150 17.90 34.67 5.96
N GLN A 151 17.28 33.51 5.78
CA GLN A 151 17.77 32.44 4.90
C GLN A 151 16.67 31.99 3.94
N LEU A 152 17.06 31.63 2.71
CA LEU A 152 16.17 30.95 1.78
C LEU A 152 15.94 29.51 2.25
N GLN A 153 14.68 29.15 2.43
CA GLN A 153 14.25 27.81 2.81
C GLN A 153 13.23 27.31 1.79
N ALA A 154 13.34 26.03 1.41
CA ALA A 154 12.31 25.37 0.62
C ALA A 154 11.23 24.82 1.56
N LYS A 155 9.97 25.19 1.32
CA LYS A 155 8.83 24.54 1.95
C LYS A 155 8.79 23.10 1.45
N ILE A 156 8.78 22.18 2.41
CA ILE A 156 8.65 20.76 2.13
C ILE A 156 7.28 20.47 1.46
N PRO A 157 7.25 19.67 0.37
CA PRO A 157 6.00 19.36 -0.33
C PRO A 157 5.05 18.45 0.44
N THR A 158 5.53 17.77 1.49
CA THR A 158 4.70 17.13 2.52
C THR A 158 4.70 18.02 3.76
N GLU A 159 3.65 17.96 4.57
CA GLU A 159 3.54 18.81 5.77
C GLU A 159 4.65 18.57 6.80
N VAL A 160 5.24 17.38 6.78
CA VAL A 160 6.28 16.95 7.71
C VAL A 160 7.31 16.06 7.00
N LEU A 161 8.57 16.16 7.42
CA LEU A 161 9.62 15.21 7.07
C LEU A 161 9.52 14.00 8.02
N ILE A 162 8.89 12.93 7.53
CA ILE A 162 8.78 11.67 8.27
C ILE A 162 10.14 10.98 8.27
N THR A 163 10.64 10.62 9.46
CA THR A 163 11.86 9.82 9.61
C THR A 163 11.57 8.34 9.37
N ASP A 164 12.58 7.55 8.97
CA ASP A 164 12.42 6.12 8.72
C ASP A 164 11.81 5.36 9.90
N ARG A 165 12.21 5.70 11.13
CA ARG A 165 11.60 5.13 12.35
C ARG A 165 10.11 5.46 12.44
N ARG A 166 9.72 6.70 12.14
CA ARG A 166 8.33 7.14 12.20
C ARG A 166 7.50 6.50 11.10
N GLU A 167 8.06 6.35 9.90
CA GLU A 167 7.46 5.61 8.78
C GLU A 167 7.14 4.18 9.24
N TYR A 168 8.12 3.50 9.85
CA TYR A 168 7.95 2.14 10.35
C TYR A 168 6.87 2.04 11.43
N GLU A 169 6.88 2.95 12.42
CA GLU A 169 5.85 2.99 13.47
C GLU A 169 4.44 3.20 12.88
N LEU A 170 4.28 4.08 11.89
CA LEU A 170 3.02 4.31 11.20
C LEU A 170 2.60 3.09 10.35
N SER A 171 3.56 2.43 9.71
CA SER A 171 3.35 1.23 8.91
C SER A 171 2.85 0.05 9.74
N GLU A 172 3.40 -0.14 10.95
CA GLU A 172 2.96 -1.15 11.92
C GLU A 172 1.54 -0.83 12.46
N GLU A 173 1.18 0.45 12.51
CA GLU A 173 -0.17 0.90 12.88
C GLU A 173 -1.17 0.90 11.70
N GLY A 174 -0.74 0.47 10.50
CA GLY A 174 -1.61 0.26 9.33
C GLY A 174 -1.84 1.51 8.48
N PHE A 175 -0.92 2.48 8.53
CA PHE A 175 -0.93 3.67 7.68
C PHE A 175 0.02 3.53 6.50
N ILE A 176 -0.38 4.12 5.37
CA ILE A 176 0.42 4.25 4.15
C ILE A 176 1.04 5.65 4.16
N THR A 177 2.33 5.72 4.37
CA THR A 177 3.04 6.98 4.63
C THR A 177 3.78 7.48 3.41
N LEU A 178 3.49 8.71 2.99
CA LEU A 178 4.28 9.41 2.00
C LEU A 178 5.47 10.07 2.69
N THR A 179 6.66 9.58 2.39
CA THR A 179 7.91 10.12 2.94
C THR A 179 8.59 11.00 1.91
N MET A 180 8.95 12.21 2.31
CA MET A 180 9.63 13.15 1.42
C MET A 180 11.13 12.87 1.37
N ARG A 181 11.70 12.86 0.16
CA ARG A 181 13.15 12.84 -0.01
C ARG A 181 13.66 14.23 0.34
N LYS A 182 14.51 14.31 1.37
CA LYS A 182 15.12 15.57 1.79
C LYS A 182 15.89 16.21 0.63
N ASP A 183 15.75 17.53 0.51
CA ASP A 183 16.45 18.37 -0.48
C ASP A 183 16.15 18.01 -1.95
N SER A 184 14.97 17.44 -2.23
CA SER A 184 14.49 17.20 -3.59
C SER A 184 12.99 17.51 -3.69
N ASP A 185 12.42 17.29 -4.87
CA ASP A 185 11.00 17.35 -5.24
C ASP A 185 10.33 15.96 -5.32
N ASN A 186 10.92 14.94 -4.68
CA ASN A 186 10.47 13.55 -4.79
C ASN A 186 10.03 13.03 -3.43
N ALA A 187 9.00 12.20 -3.42
CA ALA A 187 8.56 11.46 -2.25
C ALA A 187 8.44 9.97 -2.58
N ALA A 188 8.30 9.12 -1.56
CA ALA A 188 8.11 7.70 -1.75
C ALA A 188 7.20 7.08 -0.70
N PHE A 189 6.41 6.10 -1.14
CA PHE A 189 5.78 5.10 -0.28
C PHE A 189 6.76 3.95 -0.07
N PHE A 190 7.26 3.76 1.15
CA PHE A 190 8.13 2.61 1.47
C PHE A 190 7.33 1.33 1.70
N SER A 191 6.14 1.47 2.25
CA SER A 191 5.23 0.38 2.57
C SER A 191 3.79 0.75 2.21
N ALA A 192 2.96 -0.26 1.97
CA ALA A 192 1.53 -0.12 1.69
C ALA A 192 0.76 -1.20 2.43
N ASN A 193 0.80 -1.13 3.77
CA ASN A 193 0.03 -2.02 4.61
C ASN A 193 -1.45 -1.59 4.61
N SER A 194 -2.34 -2.57 4.68
CA SER A 194 -3.74 -2.29 5.00
C SER A 194 -3.90 -1.97 6.48
N VAL A 195 -5.09 -1.54 6.86
CA VAL A 195 -5.46 -1.29 8.26
C VAL A 195 -5.48 -2.59 9.09
N GLN A 196 -5.60 -3.76 8.46
CA GLN A 196 -5.66 -5.06 9.14
C GLN A 196 -4.39 -5.32 9.97
N LYS A 197 -4.58 -5.57 11.26
CA LYS A 197 -3.49 -5.93 12.18
C LYS A 197 -3.09 -7.40 11.97
N PRO A 198 -1.78 -7.70 11.81
CA PRO A 198 -1.31 -9.08 11.78
C PRO A 198 -1.66 -9.84 13.08
N LYS A 199 -2.16 -11.06 12.95
CA LYS A 199 -2.43 -11.96 14.08
C LYS A 199 -1.15 -12.68 14.50
N VAL A 200 -0.95 -12.80 15.81
CA VAL A 200 0.14 -13.58 16.38
C VAL A 200 -0.33 -15.02 16.57
N PHE A 201 0.49 -15.98 16.14
CA PHE A 201 0.22 -17.41 16.27
C PHE A 201 1.20 -18.05 17.27
N PRO A 202 0.90 -19.26 17.79
CA PRO A 202 1.83 -19.98 18.67
C PRO A 202 3.18 -20.23 17.99
N ASN A 203 4.28 -20.19 18.74
CA ASN A 203 5.66 -20.38 18.25
C ASN A 203 5.96 -21.85 17.90
N THR A 204 5.21 -22.40 16.95
CA THR A 204 5.35 -23.73 16.33
C THR A 204 5.68 -23.55 14.86
N LYS A 205 6.10 -24.61 14.17
CA LYS A 205 6.39 -24.53 12.73
C LYS A 205 5.15 -24.09 11.95
N GLU A 206 4.03 -24.74 12.23
CA GLU A 206 2.72 -24.46 11.62
C GLU A 206 2.23 -23.06 11.97
N GLY A 207 2.46 -22.60 13.20
CA GLY A 207 2.11 -21.25 13.64
C GLY A 207 2.90 -20.16 12.91
N LYS A 208 4.21 -20.34 12.68
CA LYS A 208 5.02 -19.40 11.90
C LYS A 208 4.61 -19.35 10.42
N GLU A 209 4.26 -20.50 9.85
CA GLU A 209 3.72 -20.57 8.49
C GLU A 209 2.37 -19.84 8.40
N ALA A 210 1.48 -20.04 9.37
CA ALA A 210 0.19 -19.34 9.45
C ALA A 210 0.37 -17.83 9.62
N GLU A 211 1.30 -17.39 10.47
CA GLU A 211 1.62 -15.97 10.67
C GLU A 211 2.15 -15.32 9.39
N THR A 212 3.04 -16.02 8.68
CA THR A 212 3.56 -15.56 7.38
C THR A 212 2.42 -15.41 6.35
N ASN A 213 1.55 -16.41 6.26
CA ASN A 213 0.40 -16.39 5.35
C ASN A 213 -0.57 -15.27 5.69
N TYR A 214 -0.83 -15.05 6.97
CA TYR A 214 -1.71 -13.99 7.43
C TYR A 214 -1.13 -12.61 7.12
N LYS A 215 0.17 -12.40 7.38
CA LYS A 215 0.87 -11.14 7.10
C LYS A 215 0.90 -10.78 5.62
N LEU A 216 1.01 -11.76 4.71
CA LEU A 216 0.88 -11.49 3.26
C LEU A 216 -0.50 -10.92 2.91
N GLY A 217 -1.55 -11.36 3.59
CA GLY A 217 -2.91 -10.87 3.40
C GLY A 217 -3.17 -9.47 3.96
N THR A 218 -2.35 -8.97 4.89
CA THR A 218 -2.48 -7.61 5.42
C THR A 218 -1.79 -6.55 4.56
N GLN A 219 -1.07 -6.95 3.51
CA GLN A 219 -0.28 -6.06 2.67
C GLN A 219 -0.93 -5.86 1.30
N LEU A 220 -1.20 -4.60 0.96
CA LEU A 220 -1.96 -4.25 -0.25
C LEU A 220 -1.29 -4.69 -1.56
N PRO A 221 0.06 -4.61 -1.75
CA PRO A 221 0.70 -5.07 -2.98
C PRO A 221 0.35 -6.52 -3.35
N TYR A 222 0.19 -7.39 -2.35
CA TYR A 222 -0.21 -8.77 -2.57
C TYR A 222 -1.72 -8.91 -2.74
N MET A 223 -2.52 -8.14 -1.99
CA MET A 223 -3.97 -8.12 -2.18
C MET A 223 -4.37 -7.68 -3.60
N PHE A 224 -3.67 -6.72 -4.21
CA PHE A 224 -3.94 -6.33 -5.60
C PHE A 224 -3.71 -7.45 -6.62
N ILE A 225 -2.77 -8.37 -6.36
CA ILE A 225 -2.59 -9.56 -7.19
C ILE A 225 -3.83 -10.46 -7.06
N ILE A 226 -4.25 -10.76 -5.82
CA ILE A 226 -5.41 -11.62 -5.56
C ILE A 226 -6.69 -11.02 -6.14
N ASN A 227 -6.89 -9.71 -6.00
CA ASN A 227 -8.05 -9.00 -6.53
C ASN A 227 -8.16 -9.14 -8.05
N ARG A 228 -7.05 -8.97 -8.78
CA ARG A 228 -7.04 -9.17 -10.23
C ARG A 228 -7.30 -10.62 -10.62
N LEU A 229 -6.77 -11.59 -9.87
CA LEU A 229 -7.10 -13.00 -10.10
C LEU A 229 -8.60 -13.27 -9.89
N ALA A 230 -9.20 -12.72 -8.84
CA ALA A 230 -10.64 -12.85 -8.57
C ALA A 230 -11.46 -12.24 -9.72
N HIS A 231 -11.09 -11.04 -10.20
CA HIS A 231 -11.76 -10.40 -11.34
C HIS A 231 -11.64 -11.23 -12.63
N TYR A 232 -10.45 -11.74 -12.94
CA TYR A 232 -10.26 -12.58 -14.12
C TYR A 232 -11.05 -13.88 -14.03
N ILE A 233 -10.98 -14.59 -12.90
CA ILE A 233 -11.71 -15.85 -12.70
C ILE A 233 -13.21 -15.62 -12.85
N LYS A 234 -13.74 -14.55 -12.25
CA LYS A 234 -15.17 -14.23 -12.34
C LYS A 234 -15.64 -14.02 -13.78
N VAL A 235 -14.85 -13.34 -14.60
CA VAL A 235 -15.18 -13.09 -16.01
C VAL A 235 -14.98 -14.36 -16.85
N LEU A 236 -13.81 -15.01 -16.74
CA LEU A 236 -13.45 -16.19 -17.55
C LEU A 236 -14.41 -17.36 -17.30
N GLN A 237 -14.74 -17.64 -16.04
CA GLN A 237 -15.64 -18.75 -15.71
C GLN A 237 -17.09 -18.47 -16.13
N ARG A 238 -17.51 -17.20 -16.17
CA ARG A 238 -18.86 -16.84 -16.63
C ARG A 238 -19.09 -17.26 -18.08
N GLU A 239 -18.09 -17.08 -18.93
CA GLU A 239 -18.17 -17.44 -20.35
C GLU A 239 -18.16 -18.96 -20.59
N GLN A 240 -17.83 -19.76 -19.56
CA GLN A 240 -17.75 -21.22 -19.64
C GLN A 240 -19.01 -21.93 -19.10
N ILE A 241 -19.98 -21.18 -18.56
CA ILE A 241 -21.23 -21.75 -18.04
C ILE A 241 -22.01 -22.41 -19.18
N GLY A 242 -22.43 -23.66 -18.96
CA GLY A 242 -23.17 -24.46 -19.95
C GLY A 242 -22.28 -25.26 -20.92
N SER A 243 -20.95 -25.18 -20.78
CA SER A 243 -20.03 -26.05 -21.52
C SER A 243 -19.95 -27.46 -20.91
N TRP A 244 -19.55 -28.43 -21.72
CA TRP A 244 -19.31 -29.82 -21.30
C TRP A 244 -17.95 -29.92 -20.62
N LYS A 245 -17.92 -29.82 -19.29
CA LYS A 245 -16.69 -29.92 -18.50
C LYS A 245 -16.87 -30.84 -17.32
N GLU A 246 -15.94 -31.76 -17.17
CA GLU A 246 -15.79 -32.54 -15.96
C GLU A 246 -14.82 -31.86 -14.98
N ARG A 247 -14.79 -32.35 -13.73
CA ARG A 247 -13.89 -31.89 -12.67
C ARG A 247 -12.43 -31.76 -13.15
N GLN A 248 -11.96 -32.77 -13.88
CA GLN A 248 -10.59 -32.84 -14.39
C GLN A 248 -10.30 -31.82 -15.49
N ASP A 249 -11.31 -31.48 -16.30
CA ASP A 249 -11.18 -30.48 -17.35
C ASP A 249 -11.01 -29.09 -16.73
N LEU A 250 -11.85 -28.74 -15.75
CA LEU A 250 -11.72 -27.49 -15.00
C LEU A 250 -10.36 -27.38 -14.32
N GLU A 251 -9.91 -28.44 -13.65
CA GLU A 251 -8.61 -28.45 -12.98
C GLU A 251 -7.47 -28.24 -13.99
N ARG A 252 -7.51 -28.92 -15.14
CA ARG A 252 -6.50 -28.79 -16.20
C ARG A 252 -6.48 -27.40 -16.81
N GLU A 253 -7.64 -26.85 -17.17
CA GLU A 253 -7.75 -25.54 -17.81
C GLU A 253 -7.34 -24.40 -16.87
N LEU A 254 -7.80 -24.43 -15.61
CA LEU A 254 -7.45 -23.41 -14.62
C LEU A 254 -5.94 -23.45 -14.30
N ASN A 255 -5.36 -24.64 -14.13
CA ASN A 255 -3.92 -24.77 -13.96
C ASN A 255 -3.13 -24.35 -15.22
N GLY A 256 -3.68 -24.58 -16.42
CA GLY A 256 -3.10 -24.07 -17.68
C GLY A 256 -3.14 -22.54 -17.76
N TRP A 257 -4.27 -21.93 -17.38
CA TRP A 257 -4.47 -20.49 -17.37
C TRP A 257 -3.57 -19.78 -16.35
N ILE A 258 -3.51 -20.24 -15.10
CA ILE A 258 -2.74 -19.54 -14.05
C ILE A 258 -1.23 -19.55 -14.31
N LYS A 259 -0.72 -20.58 -15.00
CA LYS A 259 0.70 -20.71 -15.36
C LYS A 259 1.23 -19.54 -16.18
N GLN A 260 0.39 -18.85 -16.95
CA GLN A 260 0.82 -17.67 -17.73
C GLN A 260 1.31 -16.51 -16.84
N TYR A 261 0.94 -16.51 -15.55
CA TYR A 261 1.33 -15.50 -14.57
C TYR A 261 2.38 -16.00 -13.58
N VAL A 262 2.91 -17.21 -13.79
CA VAL A 262 3.90 -17.86 -12.93
C VAL A 262 5.30 -17.75 -13.53
N ALA A 263 6.26 -17.23 -12.75
CA ALA A 263 7.67 -17.23 -13.08
C ALA A 263 8.46 -18.06 -12.06
N ASP A 264 8.60 -19.36 -12.34
CA ASP A 264 9.27 -20.35 -11.47
C ASP A 264 10.79 -20.47 -11.71
N GLN A 265 11.39 -19.47 -12.35
CA GLN A 265 12.84 -19.40 -12.43
C GLN A 265 13.42 -19.04 -11.06
N GLU A 266 14.64 -19.50 -10.76
CA GLU A 266 15.29 -19.18 -9.49
C GLU A 266 15.54 -17.66 -9.34
N ASN A 267 16.01 -17.03 -10.41
CA ASN A 267 16.30 -15.60 -10.46
C ASN A 267 15.78 -14.91 -11.73
N PRO A 268 14.45 -14.77 -11.89
CA PRO A 268 13.88 -14.05 -13.02
C PRO A 268 14.21 -12.56 -12.93
N PRO A 269 14.44 -11.87 -14.07
CA PRO A 269 14.62 -10.42 -14.10
C PRO A 269 13.44 -9.66 -13.45
N ALA A 270 13.69 -8.44 -12.97
CA ALA A 270 12.66 -7.65 -12.28
C ALA A 270 11.41 -7.34 -13.15
N ASP A 271 11.60 -7.13 -14.46
CA ASP A 271 10.48 -6.94 -15.41
C ASP A 271 9.61 -8.20 -15.49
N VAL A 272 10.23 -9.38 -15.57
CA VAL A 272 9.52 -10.67 -15.60
C VAL A 272 8.75 -10.89 -14.30
N ARG A 273 9.36 -10.64 -13.13
CA ARG A 273 8.67 -10.70 -11.82
C ARG A 273 7.47 -9.76 -11.73
N SER A 274 7.51 -8.65 -12.46
CA SER A 274 6.44 -7.64 -12.44
C SER A 274 5.26 -8.03 -13.35
N ARG A 275 5.54 -8.65 -14.50
CA ARG A 275 4.51 -9.16 -15.44
C ARG A 275 3.91 -10.50 -15.01
N CYS A 276 4.73 -11.34 -14.37
CA CYS A 276 4.37 -12.64 -13.79
C CYS A 276 4.56 -12.58 -12.27
N PRO A 277 3.60 -12.01 -11.51
CA PRO A 277 3.77 -11.73 -10.10
C PRO A 277 3.78 -12.97 -9.20
N LEU A 278 3.41 -14.15 -9.74
CA LEU A 278 3.36 -15.39 -8.99
C LEU A 278 4.65 -16.19 -9.18
N ARG A 279 5.16 -16.74 -8.09
CA ARG A 279 6.25 -17.72 -8.12
C ARG A 279 5.73 -19.15 -8.28
N ALA A 280 4.59 -19.46 -7.66
CA ALA A 280 3.95 -20.76 -7.76
C ALA A 280 2.43 -20.61 -7.61
N ALA A 281 1.68 -21.53 -8.21
CA ALA A 281 0.24 -21.61 -8.06
C ALA A 281 -0.22 -23.07 -8.11
N GLN A 282 -1.25 -23.40 -7.36
CA GLN A 282 -1.92 -24.69 -7.38
C GLN A 282 -3.42 -24.48 -7.31
N ILE A 283 -4.15 -25.09 -8.24
CA ILE A 283 -5.62 -25.08 -8.25
C ILE A 283 -6.10 -26.52 -8.12
N LYS A 284 -6.94 -26.79 -7.12
CA LYS A 284 -7.60 -28.07 -6.89
C LYS A 284 -9.10 -27.91 -7.07
N VAL A 285 -9.72 -28.87 -7.76
CA VAL A 285 -11.17 -28.86 -8.02
C VAL A 285 -11.78 -30.12 -7.40
N LEU A 286 -12.78 -29.92 -6.55
CA LEU A 286 -13.55 -30.96 -5.88
C LEU A 286 -15.00 -30.91 -6.35
N ASP A 287 -15.66 -32.07 -6.39
CA ASP A 287 -17.10 -32.14 -6.65
C ASP A 287 -17.89 -31.72 -5.41
N VAL A 288 -19.03 -31.06 -5.61
CA VAL A 288 -19.98 -30.77 -4.53
C VAL A 288 -20.92 -31.96 -4.39
N GLU A 289 -20.88 -32.61 -3.22
CA GLU A 289 -21.71 -33.79 -2.96
C GLU A 289 -23.20 -33.43 -3.07
N GLY A 290 -23.94 -34.21 -3.87
CA GLY A 290 -25.37 -34.01 -4.11
C GLY A 290 -25.73 -32.99 -5.20
N GLU A 291 -24.76 -32.26 -5.76
CA GLU A 291 -25.01 -31.24 -6.79
C GLU A 291 -24.18 -31.49 -8.07
N PRO A 292 -24.68 -32.30 -9.02
CA PRO A 292 -23.98 -32.55 -10.28
C PRO A 292 -23.74 -31.26 -11.08
N GLY A 293 -22.50 -31.06 -11.52
CA GLY A 293 -22.07 -29.86 -12.25
C GLY A 293 -21.64 -28.68 -11.37
N TRP A 294 -21.73 -28.81 -10.05
CA TRP A 294 -21.17 -27.86 -9.10
C TRP A 294 -19.82 -28.32 -8.59
N TYR A 295 -18.87 -27.39 -8.51
CA TYR A 295 -17.49 -27.65 -8.14
C TYR A 295 -17.00 -26.67 -7.09
N GLN A 296 -16.26 -27.17 -6.10
CA GLN A 296 -15.50 -26.35 -5.16
C GLN A 296 -14.06 -26.22 -5.67
N VAL A 297 -13.65 -24.99 -5.97
CA VAL A 297 -12.31 -24.68 -6.47
C VAL A 297 -11.48 -24.02 -5.38
N ALA A 298 -10.36 -24.65 -5.02
CA ALA A 298 -9.37 -24.08 -4.11
C ALA A 298 -8.14 -23.63 -4.90
N MET A 299 -7.91 -22.31 -4.94
CA MET A 299 -6.72 -21.71 -5.58
C MET A 299 -5.75 -21.21 -4.51
N ALA A 300 -4.56 -21.80 -4.47
CA ALA A 300 -3.45 -21.35 -3.66
C ALA A 300 -2.38 -20.73 -4.56
N VAL A 301 -1.94 -19.51 -4.23
CA VAL A 301 -0.90 -18.80 -5.00
C VAL A 301 0.19 -18.28 -4.06
N ARG A 302 1.43 -18.31 -4.54
CA ARG A 302 2.60 -17.79 -3.84
C ARG A 302 3.20 -16.64 -4.67
N PRO A 303 3.14 -15.39 -4.21
CA PRO A 303 3.74 -14.26 -4.91
C PRO A 303 5.28 -14.26 -4.75
N HIS A 304 5.97 -13.48 -5.58
CA HIS A 304 7.34 -13.08 -5.30
C HIS A 304 7.40 -12.12 -4.11
N PHE A 305 8.34 -12.31 -3.19
CA PHE A 305 8.49 -11.44 -2.03
C PHE A 305 9.19 -10.13 -2.39
N LYS A 306 8.68 -9.04 -1.82
CA LYS A 306 9.29 -7.71 -1.84
C LYS A 306 10.32 -7.61 -0.71
N TYR A 307 11.40 -6.88 -0.95
CA TYR A 307 12.38 -6.53 0.08
C TYR A 307 11.81 -5.40 0.94
N MET A 308 11.68 -5.62 2.25
CA MET A 308 11.08 -4.67 3.19
C MET A 308 11.95 -4.38 4.42
N GLY A 309 13.16 -4.96 4.50
CA GLY A 309 14.08 -4.76 5.62
C GLY A 309 15.04 -5.91 5.78
N ALA A 310 16.16 -5.63 6.44
CA ALA A 310 17.17 -6.61 6.86
C ALA A 310 17.89 -6.10 8.11
N SER A 311 18.36 -7.03 8.95
CA SER A 311 19.30 -6.72 10.02
C SER A 311 20.72 -6.95 9.51
N PHE A 312 21.62 -6.01 9.74
CA PHE A 312 23.02 -6.10 9.36
C PHE A 312 23.90 -6.10 10.61
N GLU A 313 24.62 -7.19 10.83
CA GLU A 313 25.61 -7.31 11.91
C GLU A 313 27.01 -7.11 11.32
N LEU A 314 27.72 -6.11 11.81
CA LEU A 314 29.07 -5.78 11.36
C LEU A 314 30.08 -6.28 12.39
N SER A 315 30.97 -7.19 11.98
CA SER A 315 32.07 -7.68 12.80
C SER A 315 33.41 -7.44 12.09
N LEU A 316 34.40 -6.95 12.84
CA LEU A 316 35.78 -6.84 12.38
C LEU A 316 36.48 -8.18 12.64
N VAL A 317 37.02 -8.81 11.61
CA VAL A 317 37.73 -10.10 11.73
C VAL A 317 39.17 -9.92 11.23
N GLY A 318 40.15 -10.33 12.05
CA GLY A 318 41.58 -10.13 11.78
C GLY A 318 42.15 -10.96 10.62
N ARG A 319 41.48 -12.04 10.24
CA ARG A 319 41.66 -12.76 8.97
C ARG A 319 40.28 -13.23 8.51
N LEU A 320 39.80 -12.71 7.39
CA LEU A 320 38.70 -13.36 6.67
C LEU A 320 39.24 -14.67 6.12
N ASP A 321 38.56 -15.78 6.39
CA ASP A 321 38.81 -17.01 5.66
C ASP A 321 38.59 -16.70 4.18
N LYS A 322 39.63 -16.96 3.38
CA LYS A 322 39.55 -16.85 1.92
C LYS A 322 39.06 -18.20 1.44
N GLU A 323 37.79 -18.27 1.04
CA GLU A 323 37.31 -19.40 0.22
C GLU A 323 38.10 -19.51 -1.08
#